data_AF-A0A2V7FMN8-F1
#
_entry.id   AF-A0A2V7FMN8-F1
#
_cell.length_a   1.000
_cell.length_b   1.000
_cell.length_c   1.000
_cell.angle_alpha   90.00
_cell.angle_beta   90.00
_cell.angle_gamma   90.00
#
_symmetry.space_group_name_H-M   'P 1'
#
loop_
_entity.id
_entity.type
_entity.pdbx_description
1 polymer ?
#
loop_
_entity_poly.entity_id
_entity_poly.type
_entity_poly.pdbx_seq_one_letter_code
_entity_poly.pdbx_strand_id
1 'polypeptide(L)'
;MVRGPAGAEATVRFLIDSGATYSLLPEPVWHALGLVPKREMEFVLADGTTVRRAVSECHVSLPQGEGHTPVVLGQPGDAEPLLGVVTLEILGLVFDPFRRTLHPMRSLLV
;
A
#
# COMPACT_ATOMS: atom_id res chain seq x y z
N MET A 1 -9.48 -3.59 4.39
CA MET A 1 -9.38 -2.89 5.69
C MET A 1 -7.92 -2.54 5.93
N VAL A 2 -7.65 -1.42 6.57
CA VAL A 2 -6.30 -1.06 7.04
C VAL A 2 -6.35 -0.75 8.52
N ARG A 3 -5.30 -1.11 9.26
CA ARG A 3 -5.22 -0.99 10.71
C ARG A 3 -3.90 -0.38 11.16
N GLY A 4 -4.00 0.58 12.07
CA GLY A 4 -2.88 1.23 12.73
C GLY A 4 -2.39 0.50 13.99
N PRO A 5 -1.28 0.96 14.59
CA PRO A 5 -0.61 0.26 15.70
C PRO A 5 -1.46 0.15 16.97
N ALA A 6 -2.35 1.11 17.22
CA ALA A 6 -3.26 1.10 18.36
C ALA A 6 -4.60 0.38 18.09
N GLY A 7 -4.73 -0.29 16.94
CA GLY A 7 -5.94 -1.01 16.55
C GLY A 7 -7.03 -0.15 15.89
N ALA A 8 -6.76 1.13 15.64
CA ALA A 8 -7.65 1.97 14.81
C ALA A 8 -7.74 1.39 13.39
N GLU A 9 -8.95 1.30 12.84
CA GLU A 9 -9.22 0.68 11.54
C GLU A 9 -9.93 1.65 10.59
N ALA A 10 -9.66 1.50 9.29
CA ALA A 10 -10.35 2.23 8.24
C ALA A 10 -10.62 1.34 7.01
N THR A 11 -11.82 1.47 6.44
CA THR A 11 -12.14 0.87 5.15
C THR A 11 -11.74 1.82 4.04
N VAL A 12 -10.77 1.41 3.24
CA VAL A 12 -10.23 2.20 2.12
C VAL A 12 -10.51 1.44 0.83
N ARG A 13 -11.03 2.14 -0.18
CA ARG A 13 -11.10 1.64 -1.55
C ARG A 13 -9.79 2.01 -2.24
N PHE A 14 -9.00 1.00 -2.56
CA PHE A 14 -7.75 1.18 -3.28
C PHE A 14 -7.94 0.95 -4.78
N LEU A 15 -7.25 1.75 -5.59
CA LEU A 15 -6.91 1.35 -6.95
C LEU A 15 -5.72 0.38 -6.88
N ILE A 16 -5.83 -0.77 -7.53
CA ILE A 16 -4.69 -1.67 -7.71
C ILE A 16 -3.81 -1.10 -8.81
N ASP A 17 -2.56 -0.78 -8.48
CA ASP A 17 -1.61 -0.21 -9.43
C ASP A 17 -0.29 -0.99 -9.41
N SER A 18 -0.07 -1.78 -10.46
CA SER A 18 1.18 -2.54 -10.62
C SER A 18 2.39 -1.65 -10.96
N GLY A 19 2.17 -0.38 -11.33
CA GLY A 19 3.21 0.63 -11.49
C GLY A 19 3.66 1.24 -10.15
N ALA A 20 2.86 1.10 -9.09
CA ALA A 20 3.21 1.56 -7.76
C ALA A 20 3.96 0.47 -6.97
N THR A 21 5.19 0.76 -6.55
CA THR A 21 5.97 -0.18 -5.72
C THR A 21 5.32 -0.40 -4.36
N TYR A 22 5.00 0.69 -3.66
CA TYR A 22 4.40 0.67 -2.32
C TYR A 22 2.95 1.12 -2.38
N SER A 23 2.12 0.63 -1.46
CA SER A 23 0.77 1.15 -1.28
C SER A 23 0.81 2.57 -0.71
N LEU A 24 -0.12 3.42 -1.14
CA LEU A 24 -0.25 4.81 -0.70
C LEU A 24 -1.53 4.96 0.12
N LEU A 25 -1.39 5.43 1.36
CA LEU A 25 -2.52 5.83 2.20
C LEU A 25 -2.69 7.35 2.14
N PRO A 26 -3.90 7.88 1.87
CA PRO A 26 -4.15 9.31 1.94
C PRO A 26 -3.90 9.89 3.33
N GLU A 27 -3.55 11.17 3.38
CA GLU A 27 -3.29 11.90 4.63
C GLU A 27 -4.36 11.71 5.70
N PRO A 28 -5.66 11.92 5.42
CA PRO A 28 -6.69 11.76 6.44
C PRO A 28 -6.78 10.33 7.00
N VAL A 29 -6.48 9.33 6.16
CA VAL A 29 -6.55 7.92 6.54
C VAL A 29 -5.41 7.57 7.48
N TRP A 30 -4.17 7.85 7.10
CA TRP A 30 -3.04 7.43 7.92
C TRP A 30 -2.97 8.20 9.25
N HIS A 31 -3.45 9.44 9.30
CA HIS A 31 -3.65 10.16 10.56
C HIS A 31 -4.72 9.52 11.44
N ALA A 32 -5.87 9.14 10.87
CA ALA A 32 -6.94 8.49 11.63
C ALA A 32 -6.51 7.11 12.18
N LEU A 33 -5.61 6.42 11.49
CA LEU A 33 -4.99 5.17 11.96
C LEU A 33 -3.89 5.40 13.01
N GLY A 34 -3.46 6.64 13.24
CA GLY A 34 -2.34 6.95 14.13
C GLY A 34 -1.00 6.44 13.62
N LEU A 35 -0.81 6.37 12.29
CA LEU A 35 0.49 6.06 11.72
C LEU A 35 1.45 7.23 11.89
N VAL A 36 2.73 6.92 12.09
CA VAL A 36 3.81 7.91 12.17
C VAL A 36 4.88 7.60 11.12
N PRO A 37 5.55 8.61 10.55
CA PRO A 37 6.70 8.40 9.68
C PRO A 37 7.77 7.55 10.38
N LYS A 38 8.20 6.45 9.75
CA LYS A 38 9.30 5.60 10.26
C LYS A 38 10.60 5.81 9.50
N ARG A 39 10.51 6.13 8.20
CA ARG A 39 11.64 6.43 7.32
C ARG A 39 11.21 7.36 6.20
N GLU A 40 12.17 7.99 5.55
CA GLU A 40 11.96 8.66 4.27
C GLU A 40 12.57 7.84 3.13
N MET A 41 11.95 7.89 1.96
CA MET A 41 12.45 7.26 0.74
C MET A 41 12.24 8.19 -0.46
N GLU A 42 13.12 8.08 -1.44
CA GLU A 42 12.96 8.74 -2.75
C GLU A 42 12.13 7.85 -3.68
N PHE A 43 11.22 8.49 -4.42
CA PHE A 43 10.34 7.86 -5.40
C PHE A 43 10.45 8.61 -6.71
N VAL A 44 10.57 7.87 -7.81
CA VAL A 44 10.47 8.41 -9.16
C VAL A 44 9.01 8.29 -9.60
N LEU A 45 8.39 9.41 -9.94
CA LEU A 45 7.01 9.47 -10.40
C LEU A 45 6.91 9.13 -11.89
N ALA A 46 5.68 8.94 -12.37
CA ALA A 46 5.42 8.58 -13.76
C ALA A 46 5.90 9.63 -14.78
N ASP A 47 6.00 10.90 -14.38
CA ASP A 47 6.55 11.98 -15.19
C ASP A 47 8.09 12.10 -15.14
N GLY A 48 8.74 11.18 -14.41
CA GLY A 48 10.19 11.14 -14.23
C GLY A 48 10.72 12.07 -13.13
N THR A 49 9.86 12.83 -12.44
CA THR A 49 10.29 13.66 -11.31
C THR A 49 10.58 12.79 -10.08
N THR A 50 11.53 13.23 -9.26
CA THR A 50 11.85 12.57 -7.99
C THR A 50 11.23 13.32 -6.82
N VAL A 51 10.56 12.59 -5.93
CA VAL A 51 9.99 13.13 -4.70
C VAL A 51 10.49 12.36 -3.48
N ARG A 52 10.57 13.03 -2.34
CA ARG A 52 10.76 12.37 -1.03
C ARG A 52 9.42 12.16 -0.35
N ARG A 53 9.21 10.97 0.18
CA ARG A 53 7.99 10.62 0.92
C ARG A 53 8.31 9.87 2.20
N ALA A 54 7.54 10.17 3.23
CA ALA A 54 7.53 9.42 4.46
C ALA A 54 6.88 8.05 4.25
N VAL A 55 7.46 7.03 4.88
CA VAL A 55 6.97 5.65 4.84
C VAL A 55 6.75 5.16 6.27
N SER A 56 5.63 4.48 6.48
CA SER A 56 5.31 3.78 7.73
C SER A 56 5.01 2.30 7.47
N GLU A 57 4.52 1.61 8.48
CA GLU A 57 4.06 0.23 8.38
C GLU A 57 2.60 0.16 8.81
N CYS A 58 1.78 -0.50 8.00
CA CYS A 58 0.35 -0.65 8.24
C CYS A 58 -0.03 -2.12 8.12
N HIS A 59 -1.00 -2.55 8.93
CA HIS A 59 -1.61 -3.86 8.75
C HIS A 59 -2.74 -3.75 7.71
N VAL A 60 -2.63 -4.51 6.62
CA VAL A 60 -3.60 -4.50 5.52
C VAL A 60 -4.30 -5.84 5.50
N SER A 61 -5.63 -5.81 5.38
CA SER A 61 -6.48 -7.00 5.30
C SER A 61 -7.37 -6.92 4.05
N LEU A 62 -7.22 -7.93 3.19
CA LEU A 62 -7.98 -8.15 1.97
C LEU A 62 -8.76 -9.48 2.10
N PRO A 63 -9.78 -9.74 1.26
CA PRO A 63 -10.51 -11.01 1.30
C PRO A 63 -9.62 -12.26 1.14
N GLN A 64 -8.47 -12.13 0.48
CA GLN A 64 -7.53 -13.21 0.20
C GLN A 64 -6.53 -13.46 1.34
N GLY A 65 -6.34 -12.50 2.26
CA GLY A 65 -5.32 -12.58 3.30
C GLY A 65 -4.98 -11.23 3.91
N GLU A 66 -4.16 -11.25 4.97
CA GLU A 66 -3.74 -10.06 5.71
C GLU A 66 -2.29 -10.12 6.17
N GLY A 67 -1.70 -8.95 6.45
CA GLY A 67 -0.32 -8.84 6.85
C GLY A 67 0.17 -7.41 7.04
N HIS A 68 1.35 -7.27 7.64
CA HIS A 68 2.03 -5.98 7.78
C HIS A 68 2.81 -5.64 6.51
N THR A 69 2.60 -4.44 5.99
CA THR A 69 3.26 -3.96 4.77
C THR A 69 3.72 -2.50 4.96
N PRO A 70 4.85 -2.12 4.35
CA PRO A 70 5.23 -0.72 4.27
C PRO A 70 4.25 0.08 3.40
N VAL A 71 3.90 1.27 3.84
CA VAL A 71 2.99 2.19 3.14
C VAL A 71 3.58 3.58 3.04
N VAL A 72 3.42 4.21 1.87
CA VAL A 72 3.70 5.63 1.67
C VAL A 72 2.62 6.43 2.38
N LEU A 73 3.05 7.40 3.19
CA LEU A 73 2.17 8.38 3.82
C LEU A 73 1.91 9.49 2.81
N GLY A 74 0.71 9.49 2.23
CA GLY A 74 0.30 10.48 1.23
C GLY A 74 0.22 11.89 1.81
N GLN A 75 0.36 12.87 0.91
CA GLN A 75 0.32 14.31 1.17
C GLN A 75 -0.95 14.93 0.54
N PRO A 76 -1.35 16.15 0.95
CA PRO A 76 -2.40 16.89 0.27
C PRO A 76 -2.14 16.97 -1.24
N GLY A 77 -3.13 16.57 -2.05
CA GLY A 77 -3.05 16.60 -3.50
C GLY A 77 -2.42 15.36 -4.15
N ASP A 78 -1.91 14.40 -3.36
CA ASP A 78 -1.60 13.07 -3.91
C ASP A 78 -2.88 12.40 -4.44
N ALA A 79 -2.70 11.47 -5.39
CA ALA A 79 -3.78 10.75 -6.06
C ALA A 79 -4.63 9.89 -5.10
N GLU A 80 -5.61 9.18 -5.67
CA GLU A 80 -6.42 8.20 -4.94
C GLU A 80 -5.57 7.11 -4.24
N PRO A 81 -6.08 6.46 -3.16
CA PRO A 81 -5.34 5.40 -2.48
C PRO A 81 -4.88 4.30 -3.44
N LEU A 82 -3.61 3.92 -3.39
CA LEU A 82 -3.02 2.90 -4.26
C LEU A 82 -2.67 1.64 -3.48
N LEU A 83 -2.97 0.47 -4.05
CA LEU A 83 -2.48 -0.82 -3.60
C LEU A 83 -1.32 -1.23 -4.50
N GLY A 84 -0.10 -1.10 -3.98
CA GLY A 84 1.14 -1.36 -4.71
C GLY A 84 1.60 -2.82 -4.63
N VAL A 85 2.58 -3.16 -5.46
CA VAL A 85 3.04 -4.55 -5.64
C VAL A 85 3.66 -5.15 -4.37
N VAL A 86 4.38 -4.37 -3.55
CA VAL A 86 4.98 -4.89 -2.30
C VAL A 86 3.90 -5.41 -1.33
N THR A 87 2.75 -4.75 -1.26
CA THR A 87 1.63 -5.24 -0.44
C THR A 87 1.07 -6.54 -1.02
N LEU A 88 0.89 -6.64 -2.33
CA LEU A 88 0.42 -7.87 -2.96
C LEU A 88 1.40 -9.03 -2.74
N GLU A 89 2.69 -8.79 -2.90
CA GLU A 89 3.74 -9.80 -2.71
C GLU A 89 3.80 -10.31 -1.27
N ILE A 90 3.75 -9.41 -0.28
CA ILE A 90 3.69 -9.78 1.14
C ILE A 90 2.48 -10.67 1.45
N LEU A 91 1.33 -10.38 0.82
CA LEU A 91 0.12 -11.17 0.97
C LEU A 91 0.12 -12.45 0.11
N GLY A 92 1.19 -12.71 -0.65
CA GLY A 92 1.29 -13.86 -1.54
C GLY A 92 0.30 -13.80 -2.70
N LEU A 93 0.09 -12.62 -3.28
CA LEU A 93 -0.91 -12.36 -4.32
C LEU A 93 -0.27 -11.85 -5.62
N VAL A 94 -0.92 -12.15 -6.74
CA VAL A 94 -0.67 -11.57 -8.06
C VAL A 94 -1.97 -11.02 -8.63
N PHE A 95 -1.90 -9.87 -9.31
CA PHE A 95 -3.05 -9.25 -9.96
C PHE A 95 -3.15 -9.68 -11.43
N ASP A 96 -4.32 -10.18 -11.84
CA ASP A 96 -4.70 -10.38 -13.24
C ASP A 96 -5.40 -9.09 -13.74
N PRO A 97 -4.74 -8.25 -14.56
CA PRO A 97 -5.32 -6.99 -15.02
C PRO A 97 -6.43 -7.16 -16.05
N PHE A 98 -6.49 -8.29 -16.76
CA PHE A 98 -7.52 -8.56 -17.76
C PHE A 98 -8.83 -8.99 -17.11
N ARG A 99 -8.76 -9.83 -16.09
CA ARG A 99 -9.92 -10.26 -15.30
C ARG A 99 -10.24 -9.36 -14.11
N ARG A 100 -9.30 -8.48 -13.74
CA ARG A 100 -9.38 -7.59 -12.58
C ARG A 100 -9.56 -8.36 -11.27
N THR A 101 -8.82 -9.45 -11.13
CA THR A 101 -8.90 -10.38 -9.99
C THR A 101 -7.53 -10.60 -9.36
N LEU A 102 -7.52 -10.87 -8.06
CA LEU A 102 -6.32 -11.29 -7.33
C LEU A 102 -6.26 -12.82 -7.26
N HIS A 103 -5.08 -13.37 -7.51
CA HIS A 103 -4.81 -14.80 -7.44
C HIS A 103 -3.68 -15.09 -6.45
N PRO A 104 -3.68 -16.26 -5.80
CA PRO A 104 -2.52 -16.70 -5.04
C PRO A 104 -1.28 -16.77 -5.94
N MET A 105 -0.18 -16.20 -5.45
CA MET A 105 1.13 -16.32 -6.06
C MET A 105 1.64 -17.75 -5.88
N ARG A 106 2.32 -18.27 -6.90
CA ARG A 106 3.13 -19.48 -6.75
C ARG A 106 4.50 -19.11 -6.19
N SER A 107 4.69 -19.27 -4.90
CA SER A 107 5.99 -19.07 -4.26
C SER A 107 6.89 -20.30 -4.46
N LEU A 108 8.17 -20.05 -4.75
CA LEU A 108 9.21 -21.08 -4.76
C LEU A 108 10.03 -20.93 -3.48
N LEU A 109 10.30 -22.06 -2.83
CA LEU A 109 11.30 -22.16 -1.78
C LEU A 109 12.53 -22.82 -2.42
N VAL A 110 13.65 -22.10 -2.47
CA VAL A 110 14.93 -22.56 -3.03
C VAL A 110 16.00 -22.58 -1.95
#